data_AF-A0A3C2DYR7-F1
#
_entry.id   AF-A0A3C2DYR7-F1
#
_cell.length_a   1.000
_cell.length_b   1.000
_cell.length_c   1.000
_cell.angle_alpha   90.00
_cell.angle_beta   90.00
_cell.angle_gamma   90.00
#
_symmetry.space_group_name_H-M   'P 1'
#
loop_
_entity.id
_entity.type
_entity.pdbx_description
1 polymer ?
#
loop_
_entity_poly.entity_id
_entity_poly.type
_entity_poly.pdbx_seq_one_letter_code
_entity_poly.pdbx_strand_id
1 'polypeptide(L)'
;MPPKKTSKKTPAPPPVEDLTPLEAAEELKTLTRDIAAHDMAYYQQDAPLISDAEYDALRQRNAAIESKFPDLIRNDSPSRRVGAEPSSGFAKVTHSKPMLSLDNAFDEADVTAFIERIRRFLGLDEGETVELVCEP
;
A
#
# COMPACT_ATOMS: atom_id res chain seq x y z
N MET A 1 -6.06 18.58 -32.75
CA MET A 1 -5.15 18.92 -31.63
C MET A 1 -5.97 19.48 -30.48
N PRO A 2 -6.12 18.77 -29.35
CA PRO A 2 -6.78 19.32 -28.17
C PRO A 2 -5.87 20.39 -27.49
N PRO A 3 -6.45 21.46 -26.92
CA PRO A 3 -5.67 22.57 -26.36
C PRO A 3 -4.94 22.17 -25.07
N LYS A 4 -3.63 22.46 -25.00
CA LYS A 4 -2.81 22.34 -23.80
C LYS A 4 -3.35 23.29 -22.73
N LYS A 5 -3.98 22.76 -21.69
CA LYS A 5 -4.35 23.51 -20.48
C LYS A 5 -3.06 24.00 -19.81
N THR A 6 -2.86 25.30 -19.77
CA THR A 6 -1.81 25.96 -19.01
C THR A 6 -2.08 25.76 -17.52
N SER A 7 -1.19 25.05 -16.80
CA SER A 7 -1.29 24.98 -15.35
C SER A 7 -0.94 26.35 -14.78
N LYS A 8 -1.90 26.96 -14.06
CA LYS A 8 -1.63 28.15 -13.27
C LYS A 8 -0.70 27.71 -12.13
N LYS A 9 0.52 28.25 -12.12
CA LYS A 9 1.48 28.06 -11.04
C LYS A 9 0.96 28.81 -9.81
N THR A 10 0.28 28.11 -8.91
CA THR A 10 -0.10 28.64 -7.60
C THR A 10 1.18 29.05 -6.86
N PRO A 11 1.24 30.23 -6.22
CA PRO A 11 2.42 30.62 -5.44
C PRO A 11 2.70 29.56 -4.37
N ALA A 12 3.99 29.28 -4.16
CA ALA A 12 4.41 28.32 -3.15
C ALA A 12 3.86 28.76 -1.78
N PRO A 13 3.26 27.85 -1.01
CA PRO A 13 2.67 28.21 0.25
C PRO A 13 3.75 28.64 1.25
N PRO A 14 3.42 29.53 2.20
CA PRO A 14 4.40 30.06 3.16
C PRO A 14 5.05 28.94 4.00
N PRO A 15 6.27 29.18 4.53
CA PRO A 15 6.91 28.26 5.47
C PRO A 15 5.99 27.95 6.64
N VAL A 16 6.02 26.71 7.13
CA VAL A 16 5.15 26.27 8.23
C VAL A 16 5.45 27.05 9.51
N GLU A 17 6.68 27.53 9.64
CA GLU A 17 7.24 28.33 10.72
C GLU A 17 6.53 29.68 10.88
N ASP A 18 5.99 30.24 9.80
CA ASP A 18 5.37 31.57 9.79
C ASP A 18 3.85 31.53 9.92
N LEU A 19 3.24 30.34 9.89
CA LEU A 19 1.79 30.18 9.99
C LEU A 19 1.27 30.59 11.37
N THR A 20 0.15 31.32 11.39
CA THR A 20 -0.68 31.50 12.58
C THR A 20 -1.58 30.28 12.81
N PRO A 21 -2.11 30.06 14.04
CA PRO A 21 -3.02 28.94 14.31
C PRO A 21 -4.26 28.92 13.40
N LEU A 22 -4.80 30.09 13.03
CA LEU A 22 -5.96 30.20 12.15
C LEU A 22 -5.63 29.77 10.72
N GLU A 23 -4.49 30.22 10.19
CA GLU A 23 -4.01 29.85 8.85
C GLU A 23 -3.65 28.36 8.79
N ALA A 24 -3.00 27.84 9.83
CA ALA A 24 -2.70 26.42 9.96
C ALA A 24 -3.97 25.54 9.94
N ALA A 25 -5.04 25.96 10.63
CA ALA A 25 -6.30 25.22 10.65
C ALA A 25 -6.98 25.17 9.26
N GLU A 26 -7.02 26.30 8.53
CA GLU A 26 -7.58 26.34 7.18
C GLU A 26 -6.72 25.56 6.17
N GLU A 27 -5.40 25.59 6.34
CA GLU A 27 -4.49 24.84 5.51
C GLU A 27 -4.60 23.33 5.75
N LEU A 28 -4.65 22.87 7.00
CA LEU A 28 -4.90 21.46 7.34
C LEU A 28 -6.22 20.95 6.74
N LYS A 29 -7.26 21.76 6.77
CA LYS A 29 -8.56 21.43 6.17
C LYS A 29 -8.45 21.28 4.65
N THR A 30 -7.70 22.17 4.00
CA THR A 30 -7.47 22.12 2.55
C THR A 30 -6.65 20.89 2.16
N LEU A 31 -5.54 20.65 2.86
CA LEU A 31 -4.66 19.50 2.66
C LEU A 31 -5.42 18.18 2.89
N THR A 32 -6.24 18.09 3.94
CA THR A 32 -7.06 16.90 4.22
C THR A 32 -7.99 16.58 3.06
N ARG A 33 -8.68 17.59 2.50
CA ARG A 33 -9.59 17.41 1.36
C ARG A 33 -8.81 16.99 0.11
N ASP A 34 -7.70 17.67 -0.16
CA ASP A 34 -6.94 17.43 -1.38
C ASP A 34 -6.28 16.05 -1.33
N ILE A 35 -5.67 15.65 -0.22
CA ILE A 35 -5.11 14.29 -0.04
C ILE A 35 -6.21 13.23 -0.21
N ALA A 36 -7.40 13.43 0.39
CA ALA A 36 -8.50 12.48 0.24
C ALA A 36 -9.00 12.35 -1.22
N ALA A 37 -9.00 13.44 -1.99
CA ALA A 37 -9.36 13.40 -3.40
C ALA A 37 -8.33 12.61 -4.24
N HIS A 38 -7.03 12.77 -3.94
CA HIS A 38 -5.96 12.01 -4.60
C HIS A 38 -5.98 10.54 -4.19
N ASP A 39 -6.23 10.23 -2.92
CA ASP A 39 -6.42 8.85 -2.44
C ASP A 39 -7.57 8.17 -3.20
N MET A 40 -8.72 8.84 -3.34
CA MET A 40 -9.84 8.31 -4.11
C MET A 40 -9.49 8.08 -5.60
N ALA A 41 -8.80 9.02 -6.24
CA ALA A 41 -8.39 8.90 -7.64
C ALA A 41 -7.39 7.74 -7.85
N TYR A 42 -6.47 7.56 -6.91
CA TYR A 42 -5.48 6.48 -6.93
C TYR A 42 -6.15 5.12 -6.72
N TYR A 43 -6.96 4.96 -5.68
CA TYR A 43 -7.51 3.64 -5.30
C TYR A 43 -8.77 3.21 -6.06
N GLN A 44 -9.59 4.15 -6.57
CA GLN A 44 -10.87 3.80 -7.20
C GLN A 44 -10.87 3.95 -8.72
N GLN A 45 -9.99 4.79 -9.28
CA GLN A 45 -10.04 5.17 -10.70
C GLN A 45 -8.81 4.75 -11.50
N ASP A 46 -7.77 4.21 -10.82
CA ASP A 46 -6.47 3.85 -11.42
C ASP A 46 -5.88 5.00 -12.27
N ALA A 47 -6.20 6.23 -11.87
CA ALA A 47 -5.95 7.45 -12.62
C ALA A 47 -5.37 8.52 -11.69
N PRO A 48 -4.09 8.40 -11.27
CA PRO A 48 -3.44 9.38 -10.43
C PRO A 48 -3.46 10.77 -11.09
N LEU A 49 -4.00 11.76 -10.36
CA LEU A 49 -4.12 13.14 -10.84
C LEU A 49 -2.82 13.93 -10.69
N ILE A 50 -1.92 13.46 -9.82
CA ILE A 50 -0.61 14.05 -9.53
C ILE A 50 0.44 12.94 -9.45
N SER A 51 1.71 13.31 -9.59
CA SER A 51 2.83 12.41 -9.38
C SER A 51 3.02 12.04 -7.90
N ASP A 52 3.66 10.92 -7.63
CA ASP A 52 3.99 10.48 -6.26
C ASP A 52 4.76 11.56 -5.47
N ALA A 53 5.70 12.26 -6.12
CA ALA A 53 6.46 13.33 -5.48
C ALA A 53 5.59 14.52 -5.04
N GLU A 54 4.56 14.86 -5.82
CA GLU A 54 3.61 15.91 -5.46
C GLU A 54 2.70 15.45 -4.32
N TYR A 55 2.29 14.18 -4.32
CA TYR A 55 1.50 13.60 -3.25
C TYR A 55 2.27 13.55 -1.92
N ASP A 56 3.53 13.11 -1.97
CA ASP A 56 4.42 13.08 -0.82
C ASP A 56 4.64 14.49 -0.25
N ALA A 57 4.77 15.50 -1.11
CA ALA A 57 4.88 16.89 -0.66
C ALA A 57 3.64 17.37 0.11
N LEU A 58 2.43 16.99 -0.32
CA LEU A 58 1.18 17.29 0.40
C LEU A 58 1.15 16.60 1.77
N ARG A 59 1.53 15.31 1.83
CA ARG A 59 1.59 14.52 3.06
C ARG A 59 2.63 15.07 4.04
N GLN A 60 3.82 15.42 3.56
CA GLN A 60 4.89 16.03 4.36
C GLN A 60 4.46 17.39 4.92
N ARG A 61 3.80 18.23 4.11
CA ARG A 61 3.30 19.53 4.57
C ARG A 61 2.24 19.38 5.65
N ASN A 62 1.29 18.45 5.48
CA ASN A 62 0.28 18.15 6.51
C ASN A 62 0.95 17.75 7.83
N ALA A 63 1.90 16.82 7.78
CA ALA A 63 2.63 16.35 8.97
C ALA A 63 3.44 17.47 9.64
N ALA A 64 4.07 18.36 8.86
CA ALA A 64 4.81 19.50 9.39
C ALA A 64 3.91 20.47 10.16
N ILE A 65 2.71 20.78 9.62
CA ILE A 65 1.75 21.66 10.29
C ILE A 65 1.21 21.01 11.57
N GLU A 66 0.88 19.71 11.54
CA GLU A 66 0.41 18.97 12.72
C GLU A 66 1.46 18.86 13.83
N SER A 67 2.73 18.73 13.46
CA SER A 67 3.85 18.74 14.41
C SER A 67 3.98 20.07 15.14
N LYS A 68 3.77 21.19 14.44
CA LYS A 68 3.80 22.54 15.02
C LYS A 68 2.53 22.86 15.81
N PHE A 69 1.38 22.37 15.38
CA PHE A 69 0.07 22.65 15.97
C PHE A 69 -0.68 21.37 16.36
N PRO A 70 -0.20 20.64 17.38
CA PRO A 70 -0.79 19.35 17.77
C PRO A 70 -2.26 19.48 18.21
N ASP A 71 -2.64 20.62 18.79
CA ASP A 71 -4.02 20.90 19.22
C ASP A 71 -5.00 21.08 18.04
N LEU A 72 -4.49 21.27 16.81
CA LEU A 72 -5.28 21.43 15.60
C LEU A 72 -5.46 20.12 14.83
N ILE A 73 -4.89 19.00 15.31
CA ILE A 73 -5.02 17.69 14.66
C ILE A 73 -6.49 17.25 14.71
N ARG A 74 -7.10 17.16 13.53
CA ARG A 74 -8.50 16.77 13.37
C ARG A 74 -8.66 15.25 13.36
N ASN A 75 -9.87 14.78 13.69
CA ASN A 75 -10.19 13.34 13.65
C ASN A 75 -10.15 12.76 12.24
N ASP A 76 -10.38 13.57 11.20
CA ASP A 76 -10.31 13.20 9.80
C ASP A 76 -8.92 13.36 9.18
N SER A 77 -7.90 13.64 10.00
CA SER A 77 -6.54 13.87 9.52
C SER A 77 -5.99 12.69 8.70
N PRO A 78 -5.36 12.97 7.54
CA PRO A 78 -4.66 11.95 6.76
C PRO A 78 -3.55 11.24 7.53
N SER A 79 -2.91 11.89 8.50
CA SER A 79 -1.84 11.26 9.30
C SER A 79 -2.36 10.18 10.24
N ARG A 80 -3.64 10.23 10.63
CA ARG A 80 -4.32 9.19 11.42
C ARG A 80 -4.83 8.03 10.57
N ARG A 81 -5.00 8.23 9.25
CA ARG A 81 -5.40 7.19 8.30
C ARG A 81 -4.16 6.52 7.71
N VAL A 82 -3.47 5.70 8.52
CA VAL A 82 -2.39 4.83 8.01
C VAL A 82 -3.03 3.56 7.45
N GLY A 83 -2.89 3.36 6.14
CA GLY A 83 -3.48 2.25 5.39
C GLY A 83 -4.82 2.63 4.75
N ALA A 84 -4.93 2.39 3.45
CA ALA A 84 -6.20 2.54 2.74
C ALA A 84 -7.21 1.49 3.24
N GLU A 85 -8.49 1.87 3.35
CA GLU A 85 -9.54 0.86 3.44
C GLU A 85 -9.43 -0.05 2.20
N PRO A 86 -9.45 -1.38 2.37
CA PRO A 86 -9.48 -2.30 1.24
C PRO A 86 -10.61 -1.90 0.30
N SER A 87 -10.32 -1.77 -1.00
CA SER A 87 -11.37 -1.37 -1.95
C SER A 87 -12.53 -2.37 -1.86
N SER A 88 -13.74 -1.87 -1.65
CA SER A 88 -14.95 -2.69 -1.57
C SER A 88 -15.38 -3.26 -2.93
N GLY A 89 -14.48 -3.29 -3.92
CA GLY A 89 -14.77 -3.58 -5.33
C GLY A 89 -14.55 -5.02 -5.76
N PHE A 90 -13.98 -5.88 -4.92
CA PHE A 90 -13.74 -7.28 -5.27
C PHE A 90 -14.84 -8.18 -4.71
N ALA A 91 -15.70 -8.69 -5.59
CA ALA A 91 -16.60 -9.78 -5.23
C ALA A 91 -15.78 -11.03 -4.89
N LYS A 92 -16.14 -11.73 -3.82
CA LYS A 92 -15.53 -13.04 -3.50
C LYS A 92 -15.87 -14.02 -4.61
N VAL A 93 -14.85 -14.56 -5.28
CA VAL A 93 -15.01 -15.63 -6.27
C VAL A 93 -14.57 -16.94 -5.64
N THR A 94 -15.44 -17.94 -5.68
CA THR A 94 -15.09 -19.30 -5.24
C THR A 94 -14.27 -19.98 -6.32
N HIS A 95 -13.06 -20.46 -5.98
CA HIS A 95 -12.27 -21.28 -6.89
C HIS A 95 -12.99 -22.61 -7.17
N SER A 96 -13.00 -23.03 -8.44
CA SER A 96 -13.63 -24.30 -8.86
C SER A 96 -12.95 -25.53 -8.26
N LYS A 97 -11.70 -25.39 -7.81
CA LYS A 97 -10.95 -26.37 -7.02
C LYS A 97 -10.30 -25.64 -5.84
N PRO A 98 -10.16 -26.29 -4.67
CA PRO A 98 -9.40 -25.72 -3.57
C PRO A 98 -7.96 -25.38 -4.01
N MET A 99 -7.49 -24.18 -3.67
CA MET A 99 -6.08 -23.84 -3.77
C MET A 99 -5.39 -24.38 -2.51
N LEU A 100 -4.60 -25.44 -2.68
CA LEU A 100 -3.83 -26.03 -1.59
C LEU A 100 -2.55 -25.23 -1.37
N SER A 101 -2.15 -25.07 -0.11
CA SER A 101 -0.83 -24.58 0.26
C SER A 101 0.17 -25.73 0.30
N LEU A 102 1.45 -25.42 0.08
CA LEU A 102 2.55 -26.33 0.33
C LEU A 102 2.95 -26.27 1.81
N ASP A 103 3.47 -27.40 2.33
CA ASP A 103 4.18 -27.40 3.60
C ASP A 103 5.58 -26.79 3.42
N ASN A 104 6.12 -26.20 4.49
CA ASN A 104 7.43 -25.57 4.47
C ASN A 104 8.52 -26.55 4.90
N ALA A 105 9.73 -26.34 4.40
CA ALA A 105 10.98 -26.95 4.87
C ALA A 105 12.00 -25.82 5.08
N PHE A 106 12.65 -25.77 6.23
CA PHE A 106 13.59 -24.70 6.58
C PHE A 106 15.04 -25.16 6.61
N ASP A 107 15.26 -26.47 6.81
CA ASP A 107 16.58 -27.09 6.79
C ASP A 107 16.63 -28.36 5.93
N GLU A 108 17.83 -28.92 5.79
CA GLU A 108 18.07 -30.12 4.97
C GLU A 108 17.40 -31.38 5.53
N ALA A 109 17.21 -31.46 6.85
CA ALA A 109 16.57 -32.60 7.49
C ALA A 109 15.08 -32.63 7.17
N ASP A 110 14.43 -31.47 7.10
CA ASP A 110 13.02 -31.35 6.66
C ASP A 110 12.82 -31.91 5.24
N VAL A 111 13.72 -31.58 4.32
CA VAL A 111 13.68 -32.04 2.93
C VAL A 111 13.91 -33.56 2.86
N THR A 112 14.86 -34.07 3.63
CA THR A 112 15.14 -35.51 3.70
C THR A 112 13.92 -36.27 4.24
N ALA A 113 13.31 -35.80 5.33
CA ALA A 113 12.11 -36.40 5.91
C ALA A 113 10.92 -36.35 4.93
N PHE A 114 10.79 -35.29 4.14
CA PHE A 114 9.78 -35.20 3.06
C PHE A 114 9.99 -36.29 2.01
N ILE A 115 11.23 -36.47 1.52
CA ILE A 115 11.56 -37.51 0.53
C ILE A 115 11.29 -38.90 1.11
N GLU A 116 11.65 -39.17 2.37
CA GLU A 116 11.35 -40.45 3.04
C GLU A 116 9.85 -40.73 3.16
N ARG A 117 9.02 -39.70 3.38
CA ARG A 117 7.56 -39.85 3.36
C ARG A 117 7.07 -40.24 1.97
N ILE A 118 7.59 -39.62 0.91
CA ILE A 118 7.25 -39.97 -0.49
C ILE A 118 7.63 -41.42 -0.78
N ARG A 119 8.85 -41.83 -0.42
CA ARG A 119 9.34 -43.21 -0.64
C ARG A 119 8.43 -44.24 0.01
N ARG A 120 8.06 -44.02 1.28
CA ARG A 120 7.15 -44.90 2.02
C ARG A 120 5.75 -44.92 1.42
N PHE A 121 5.24 -43.77 0.98
CA PHE A 121 3.91 -43.67 0.38
C PHE A 121 3.84 -44.40 -0.96
N LEU A 122 4.90 -44.32 -1.77
CA LEU A 122 4.98 -44.97 -3.08
C LEU A 122 5.48 -46.43 -3.02
N GLY A 123 6.00 -46.88 -1.88
CA GLY A 123 6.51 -48.24 -1.69
C GLY A 123 7.82 -48.52 -2.44
N LEU A 124 8.72 -47.53 -2.53
CA LEU A 124 9.98 -47.63 -3.28
C LEU A 124 11.07 -48.37 -2.49
N ASP A 125 11.85 -49.20 -3.17
CA ASP A 125 12.96 -49.97 -2.59
C ASP A 125 14.18 -49.09 -2.25
N GLU A 126 15.02 -49.50 -1.31
CA GLU A 126 16.26 -48.79 -0.97
C GLU A 126 17.17 -48.64 -2.21
N GLY A 127 17.37 -47.40 -2.65
CA GLY A 127 18.21 -47.06 -3.81
C GLY A 127 17.44 -46.59 -5.05
N GLU A 128 16.11 -46.77 -5.10
CA GLU A 128 15.31 -46.23 -6.21
C GLU A 128 15.21 -44.70 -6.12
N THR A 129 15.49 -43.98 -7.21
CA THR A 129 15.56 -42.50 -7.20
C THR A 129 14.17 -41.86 -7.19
N VAL A 130 13.96 -40.83 -6.37
CA VAL A 130 12.78 -39.97 -6.44
C VAL A 130 13.12 -38.77 -7.33
N GLU A 131 12.47 -38.68 -8.49
CA GLU A 131 12.61 -37.51 -9.37
C GLU A 131 11.82 -36.32 -8.82
N LEU A 132 12.46 -35.15 -8.77
CA LEU A 132 11.88 -33.92 -8.21
C LEU A 132 12.01 -32.79 -9.23
N VAL A 133 11.00 -31.90 -9.27
CA VAL A 133 11.05 -30.63 -10.00
C VAL A 133 11.17 -29.51 -8.97
N CYS A 134 12.12 -28.61 -9.17
CA CYS A 134 12.34 -27.44 -8.31
C CYS A 134 12.05 -26.16 -9.10
N GLU A 135 11.27 -25.26 -8.49
CA GLU A 135 10.98 -23.93 -9.01
C GLU A 135 11.40 -22.85 -7.99
N PRO A 136 11.82 -21.65 -8.44
CA PRO A 136 12.28 -20.57 -7.56
C PRO A 136 11.15 -19.88 -6.79
#